data_AF-A0A5K0W608-F1
#
_entry.id   AF-A0A5K0W608-F1
#
_cell.length_a   1.000
_cell.length_b   1.000
_cell.length_c   1.000
_cell.angle_alpha   90.00
_cell.angle_beta   90.00
_cell.angle_gamma   90.00
#
_symmetry.space_group_name_H-M   'P 1'
#
loop_
_entity.id
_entity.type
_entity.pdbx_description
1 polymer ?
#
loop_
_entity_poly.entity_id
_entity_poly.type
_entity_poly.pdbx_seq_one_letter_code
_entity_poly.pdbx_strand_id
1 'polypeptide(L)' 'YPPHGRRTIVIEEGVQWERLRAPPVDTPAHDLHISDCLNDLQPGDHVEIQWRRNKEFPY' A
#
# COMPACT_ATOMS: atom_id res chain seq x y z
N TYR A 1 14.30 16.00 -6.12
CA TYR A 1 13.80 14.83 -6.87
C TYR A 1 14.75 14.57 -8.03
N PRO A 2 15.44 13.41 -8.14
CA PRO A 2 16.09 13.06 -9.39
C PRO A 2 15.00 12.60 -10.38
N PRO A 3 14.92 13.22 -11.57
CA PRO A 3 13.80 13.03 -12.48
C PRO A 3 13.86 11.71 -13.28
N HIS A 4 15.03 11.06 -13.40
CA HIS A 4 15.19 9.88 -14.27
C HIS A 4 16.21 8.87 -13.73
N GLY A 5 15.90 8.24 -12.61
CA GLY A 5 16.68 7.10 -12.12
C GLY A 5 15.76 5.93 -11.78
N ARG A 6 16.06 4.74 -12.30
CA ARG A 6 15.52 3.49 -11.76
C ARG A 6 15.95 3.46 -10.30
N ARG A 7 15.04 3.76 -9.38
CA ARG A 7 15.32 3.67 -7.95
C ARG A 7 15.72 2.23 -7.69
N THR A 8 16.92 2.05 -7.15
CA THR A 8 17.38 0.77 -6.64
C THR A 8 16.28 0.23 -5.73
N ILE A 9 15.83 -1.00 -5.98
CA ILE A 9 14.91 -1.67 -5.05
C ILE A 9 15.69 -1.78 -3.74
N VAL A 10 15.26 -1.03 -2.72
CA VAL A 10 15.87 -1.11 -1.40
C VAL A 10 15.27 -2.35 -0.76
N ILE A 11 16.02 -3.44 -0.77
CA ILE A 11 15.69 -4.63 0.00
C ILE A 11 16.16 -4.35 1.42
N GLU A 12 15.22 -4.31 2.37
CA GLU A 12 15.54 -4.18 3.79
C GLU A 12 15.70 -5.60 4.37
N GLU A 13 16.94 -5.94 4.72
CA GLU A 13 17.27 -7.23 5.35
C GLU A 13 17.14 -7.12 6.88
N GLY A 14 16.69 -8.19 7.54
CA GLY A 14 16.61 -8.24 9.01
C GLY A 14 15.48 -7.41 9.64
N VAL A 15 14.35 -7.23 8.93
CA VAL A 15 13.16 -6.55 9.46
C VAL A 15 12.68 -7.23 10.74
N GLN A 16 12.60 -6.48 11.84
CA GLN A 16 12.12 -7.00 13.12
C GLN A 16 10.63 -7.36 13.06
N TRP A 17 10.23 -8.41 13.81
CA TRP A 17 8.88 -8.97 13.76
C TRP A 17 7.79 -7.99 14.16
N GLU A 18 8.10 -7.04 15.05
CA GLU A 18 7.18 -6.01 15.52
C GLU A 18 6.76 -5.03 14.42
N ARG A 19 7.51 -4.98 13.30
CA ARG A 19 7.20 -4.15 12.12
C ARG A 19 6.40 -4.91 11.05
N LEU A 20 6.24 -6.23 11.20
CA LEU A 20 5.49 -7.06 10.27
C LEU A 20 4.05 -7.22 10.77
N ARG A 21 3.09 -7.14 9.85
CA ARG A 21 1.69 -7.49 10.11
C ARG A 21 1.13 -8.26 8.92
N ALA A 22 0.20 -9.16 9.17
CA ALA A 22 -0.58 -9.76 8.10
C ALA A 22 -1.38 -8.67 7.37
N PRO A 23 -1.60 -8.80 6.05
CA PRO A 23 -2.51 -7.92 5.34
C PRO A 23 -3.89 -7.93 6.01
N PRO A 24 -4.53 -6.76 6.21
CA PRO A 24 -5.85 -6.71 6.83
C PRO A 24 -6.94 -7.29 5.92
N VAL A 25 -6.69 -7.35 4.62
CA VAL A 25 -7.60 -7.90 3.61
C VAL A 25 -6.80 -8.81 2.69
N ASP A 26 -7.37 -9.96 2.35
CA ASP A 26 -6.79 -10.88 1.37
C ASP A 26 -7.10 -10.36 -0.05
N THR A 27 -6.35 -9.35 -0.47
CA THR A 27 -6.46 -8.76 -1.81
C THR A 27 -5.16 -8.99 -2.57
N PRO A 28 -5.21 -9.51 -3.81
CA PRO A 28 -4.04 -9.65 -4.66
C PRO A 28 -3.29 -8.32 -4.81
N ALA A 29 -1.96 -8.38 -4.96
CA ALA A 29 -1.14 -7.17 -5.08
C ALA A 29 -1.48 -6.27 -6.28
N HIS A 30 -2.18 -6.81 -7.29
CA HIS A 30 -2.63 -6.07 -8.47
C HIS A 30 -4.02 -5.45 -8.31
N ASP A 31 -4.80 -5.88 -7.33
CA ASP A 31 -6.17 -5.41 -7.14
C ASP A 31 -6.24 -4.29 -6.10
N LEU A 32 -6.96 -3.23 -6.42
CA LEU A 32 -7.15 -2.11 -5.51
C LEU A 32 -8.39 -2.41 -4.66
N HIS A 33 -8.19 -2.62 -3.35
CA HIS A 33 -9.30 -2.91 -2.46
C HIS A 33 -10.17 -1.66 -2.28
N ILE A 34 -11.47 -1.80 -2.54
CA ILE A 34 -12.50 -0.80 -2.24
C ILE A 34 -13.24 -1.29 -1.00
N SER A 35 -13.18 -0.51 0.08
CA SER A 35 -13.84 -0.87 1.35
C SER A 35 -15.34 -0.64 1.27
N ASP A 36 -16.13 -1.56 1.82
CA ASP A 36 -17.59 -1.46 1.83
C ASP A 36 -18.10 -0.30 2.70
N CYS A 37 -17.33 0.13 3.71
CA CYS A 37 -17.68 1.22 4.62
C CYS A 37 -17.30 2.62 4.12
N LEU A 38 -16.88 2.76 2.86
CA LEU A 38 -16.44 4.04 2.28
C LEU A 38 -17.49 5.16 2.42
N ASN A 39 -18.77 4.80 2.35
CA ASN A 39 -19.87 5.78 2.45
C ASN A 39 -20.24 6.14 3.89
N ASP A 40 -19.73 5.40 4.87
CA ASP A 40 -20.06 5.57 6.29
C ASP A 40 -19.04 6.45 7.03
N LEU A 41 -17.96 6.86 6.35
CA LEU A 41 -16.87 7.65 6.92
C LEU A 41 -17.34 9.03 7.38
N GLN A 42 -16.94 9.41 8.59
CA GLN A 42 -17.25 10.69 9.21
C GLN A 42 -15.97 11.49 9.50
N PRO A 43 -16.09 12.82 9.65
CA PRO A 43 -14.98 13.64 10.12
C PRO A 43 -14.48 13.17 11.49
N GLY A 44 -13.17 12.86 11.59
CA GLY A 44 -12.53 12.36 12.81
C GLY A 44 -12.22 10.87 12.81
N ASP A 45 -12.72 10.11 11.83
CA ASP A 45 -12.40 8.70 11.69
C ASP A 45 -10.93 8.48 11.29
N HIS A 46 -10.36 7.36 11.76
CA HIS A 46 -9.02 6.92 11.39
C HIS A 46 -9.11 5.98 10.20
N VAL A 47 -8.42 6.32 9.11
CA VAL A 47 -8.42 5.53 7.88
C VAL A 47 -7.00 5.20 7.44
N GLU A 48 -6.81 4.02 6.88
CA GLU A 48 -5.60 3.67 6.13
C GLU A 48 -5.85 3.91 4.65
N ILE A 49 -4.98 4.68 3.99
CA ILE A 49 -5.10 4.96 2.55
C ILE A 49 -4.01 4.22 1.80
N GLN A 50 -4.41 3.31 0.92
CA GLN A 50 -3.49 2.64 0.00
C GLN A 50 -3.22 3.54 -1.22
N TRP A 51 -1.98 3.96 -1.40
CA TRP A 51 -1.55 4.75 -2.56
C TRP A 51 -0.74 3.88 -3.53
N ARG A 52 -1.06 3.97 -4.82
CA ARG A 52 -0.27 3.37 -5.89
C ARG A 52 0.35 4.44 -6.77
N ARG A 53 1.68 4.43 -6.90
CA ARG A 53 2.41 5.39 -7.73
C ARG A 53 2.24 5.13 -9.23
N ASN A 54 2.10 3.86 -9.61
CA ASN A 54 1.90 3.43 -10.99
C ASN A 54 0.48 2.84 -11.10
N LYS A 55 -0.25 3.22 -12.14
CA LYS A 55 -1.57 2.64 -12.45
C LYS A 55 -1.48 1.35 -13.27
N GLU A 56 -0.36 1.15 -13.95
CA GLU A 56 -0.10 -0.01 -14.80
C GLU A 56 0.73 -1.04 -14.04
N PHE A 57 0.30 -2.30 -14.10
CA PHE A 57 1.09 -3.44 -13.65
C PHE A 57 1.96 -3.91 -14.81
N PRO A 58 3.27 -4.15 -14.61
CA PRO A 58 4.14 -4.62 -15.68
C PRO A 58 3.99 -6.12 -16.00
N TYR A 59 2.76 -6.66 -15.90
CA TYR A 59 2.42 -8.05 -16.26
C TYR A 59 1.01 -8.11 -16.83
#